data_AF-A0A5J4ZL73-F1
#
_entry.id   AF-A0A5J4ZL73-F1
#
_cell.length_a   1.000
_cell.length_b   1.000
_cell.length_c   1.000
_cell.angle_alpha   90.00
_cell.angle_beta   90.00
_cell.angle_gamma   90.00
#
_symmetry.space_group_name_H-M   'P 1'
#
loop_
_entity.id
_entity.type
_entity.pdbx_description
1 polymer ?
#
loop_
_entity_poly.entity_id
_entity_poly.type
_entity_poly.pdbx_seq_one_letter_code
_entity_poly.pdbx_strand_id
1 'polypeptide(L)'
;MALSSFFIIFAIVCPAIVSAKEFIVGDDIGWTTNFDYQAWAQGKEFRVGDKLVFQYPAGSHNVFKVNGTDFQNCIVPPLSEALTSGNDTIVLATPGRKWYICGVGEHCAVGGQKLVITVQSGWMAPSIAPSFGPSHTMPYTSSANGIIVNLFHIVMVAFVAIVWIFGA
;
A
#
# COMPACT_ATOMS: atom_id res chain seq x y z
N MET A 1 -7.15 -41.59 12.06
CA MET A 1 -6.24 -40.77 12.91
C MET A 1 -5.17 -40.03 12.11
N ALA A 2 -4.65 -40.56 10.99
CA ALA A 2 -3.65 -39.85 10.17
C ALA A 2 -4.18 -38.67 9.33
N LEU A 3 -5.48 -38.68 9.00
CA LEU A 3 -6.13 -37.62 8.20
C LEU A 3 -6.27 -36.29 8.97
N SER A 4 -6.52 -36.32 10.29
CA SER A 4 -6.68 -35.09 11.08
C SER A 4 -5.36 -34.36 11.32
N SER A 5 -4.24 -35.09 11.36
CA SER A 5 -2.90 -34.52 11.53
C SER A 5 -2.40 -33.77 10.29
N PHE A 6 -2.87 -34.14 9.09
CA PHE A 6 -2.53 -33.45 7.83
C PHE A 6 -3.21 -32.08 7.71
N PHE A 7 -4.45 -31.94 8.21
CA PHE A 7 -5.16 -30.66 8.21
C PHE A 7 -4.52 -29.61 9.14
N ILE A 8 -3.93 -30.04 10.25
CA ILE A 8 -3.32 -29.14 11.24
C ILE A 8 -1.99 -28.56 10.72
N ILE A 9 -1.23 -29.32 9.92
CA ILE A 9 0.06 -28.87 9.38
C ILE A 9 -0.13 -27.93 8.17
N PHE A 10 -1.16 -28.13 7.35
CA PHE A 10 -1.44 -27.27 6.19
C PHE A 10 -1.99 -25.88 6.59
N ALA A 11 -2.60 -25.74 7.76
CA ALA A 11 -3.09 -24.46 8.27
C ALA A 11 -1.97 -23.50 8.72
N ILE A 12 -0.74 -23.99 8.93
CA ILE A 12 0.39 -23.21 9.50
C ILE A 12 1.22 -22.49 8.43
N VAL A 13 1.06 -22.85 7.15
CA VAL A 13 1.80 -22.22 6.04
C VAL A 13 0.83 -21.55 5.08
N CYS A 14 0.06 -20.58 5.58
CA CYS A 14 -0.54 -19.57 4.72
C CYS A 14 0.46 -18.40 4.65
N PRO A 15 1.35 -18.32 3.64
CA PRO A 15 2.09 -17.10 3.43
C PRO A 15 1.06 -15.99 3.24
N ALA A 16 1.04 -15.01 4.14
CA ALA A 16 0.20 -13.84 4.00
C ALA A 16 0.55 -13.20 2.65
N ILE A 17 -0.34 -13.33 1.66
CA ILE A 17 -0.21 -12.65 0.38
C ILE A 17 -0.45 -11.17 0.69
N VAL A 18 0.61 -10.43 0.99
CA VAL A 18 0.54 -8.98 1.21
C VAL A 18 0.39 -8.33 -0.15
N SER A 19 -0.86 -8.12 -0.58
CA SER A 19 -1.17 -7.29 -1.74
C SER A 19 -1.10 -5.82 -1.32
N ALA A 20 -0.49 -4.98 -2.16
CA ALA A 20 -0.57 -3.53 -2.00
C ALA A 20 -2.05 -3.09 -2.12
N LYS A 21 -2.53 -2.30 -1.16
CA LYS A 21 -3.88 -1.75 -1.16
C LYS A 21 -3.92 -0.42 -1.89
N GLU A 22 -5.01 -0.17 -2.60
CA GLU A 22 -5.31 1.15 -3.17
C GLU A 22 -6.37 1.85 -2.33
N PHE A 23 -6.14 3.13 -2.06
CA PHE A 23 -7.05 4.00 -1.31
C PHE A 23 -7.44 5.18 -2.20
N ILE A 24 -8.71 5.25 -2.58
CA ILE A 24 -9.26 6.43 -3.25
C ILE A 24 -9.47 7.49 -2.17
N VAL A 25 -8.73 8.60 -2.26
CA VAL A 25 -8.77 9.66 -1.27
C VAL A 25 -10.12 10.35 -1.32
N GLY A 26 -10.86 10.31 -0.20
CA GLY A 26 -12.24 10.79 -0.13
C GLY A 26 -13.30 9.77 -0.56
N ASP A 27 -12.91 8.53 -0.84
CA ASP A 27 -13.79 7.47 -1.37
C ASP A 27 -14.59 7.99 -2.59
N ASP A 28 -15.92 7.81 -2.63
CA ASP A 28 -16.76 8.26 -3.75
C ASP A 28 -16.84 9.79 -3.91
N ILE A 29 -16.43 10.55 -2.89
CA ILE A 29 -16.43 12.03 -2.92
C ILE A 29 -15.20 12.58 -3.66
N GLY A 30 -14.10 11.83 -3.64
CA GLY A 30 -12.83 12.22 -4.27
C GLY A 30 -12.12 13.39 -3.58
N TRP A 31 -11.18 14.00 -4.32
CA TRP A 31 -10.34 15.11 -3.85
C TRP A 31 -11.00 16.45 -4.13
N THR A 32 -11.77 16.95 -3.16
CA THR A 32 -12.53 18.21 -3.18
C THR A 32 -12.30 19.07 -1.92
N THR A 33 -12.84 20.29 -1.90
CA THR A 33 -12.87 21.19 -0.73
C THR A 33 -14.03 20.88 0.22
N ASN A 34 -13.95 21.40 1.44
CA ASN A 34 -14.94 21.28 2.52
C ASN A 34 -15.24 19.83 2.93
N PHE A 35 -14.22 18.97 2.89
CA PHE A 35 -14.30 17.57 3.27
C PHE A 35 -13.25 17.23 4.33
N ASP A 36 -13.64 16.46 5.36
CA ASP A 36 -12.73 16.08 6.43
C ASP A 36 -11.91 14.83 6.07
N TYR A 37 -10.75 15.07 5.46
CA TYR A 37 -9.81 14.01 5.10
C TYR A 37 -9.18 13.30 6.31
N GLN A 38 -9.16 13.93 7.49
CA GLN A 38 -8.62 13.28 8.69
C GLN A 38 -9.61 12.27 9.24
N ALA A 39 -10.89 12.63 9.26
CA ALA A 39 -11.96 11.69 9.55
C ALA A 39 -11.99 10.54 8.51
N TRP A 40 -11.82 10.85 7.22
CA TRP A 40 -11.70 9.81 6.19
C TRP A 40 -10.51 8.88 6.44
N ALA A 41 -9.35 9.40 6.85
CA ALA A 41 -8.16 8.59 7.13
C ALA A 41 -8.28 7.77 8.43
N GLN A 42 -9.24 8.10 9.32
CA GLN A 42 -9.38 7.44 10.60
C GLN A 42 -9.71 5.94 10.44
N GLY A 43 -9.00 5.10 11.19
CA GLY A 43 -9.17 3.64 11.14
C GLY A 43 -8.60 2.97 9.89
N LYS A 44 -8.10 3.73 8.91
CA LYS A 44 -7.37 3.18 7.76
C LYS A 44 -5.91 2.94 8.15
N GLU A 45 -5.40 1.77 7.76
CA GLU A 45 -4.00 1.42 7.95
C GLU A 45 -3.26 1.54 6.62
N PHE A 46 -2.31 2.47 6.56
CA PHE A 46 -1.48 2.70 5.38
C PHE A 46 -0.13 2.01 5.57
N ARG A 47 0.32 1.23 4.60
CA ARG A 47 1.57 0.48 4.64
C ARG A 47 2.46 0.83 3.45
N VAL A 48 3.75 0.57 3.59
CA VAL A 48 4.67 0.68 2.46
C VAL A 48 4.21 -0.24 1.32
N GLY A 49 4.12 0.32 0.11
CA GLY A 49 3.64 -0.37 -1.09
C GLY A 49 2.21 -0.01 -1.47
N ASP A 50 1.38 0.43 -0.52
CA ASP A 50 0.02 0.91 -0.80
C ASP A 50 0.03 2.14 -1.70
N LYS A 51 -1.13 2.46 -2.29
CA LYS A 51 -1.32 3.62 -3.15
C LYS A 51 -2.42 4.53 -2.65
N LEU A 52 -2.20 5.84 -2.75
CA LEU A 52 -3.24 6.84 -2.69
C LEU A 52 -3.63 7.24 -4.11
N VAL A 53 -4.92 7.28 -4.40
CA VAL A 53 -5.47 7.71 -5.69
C VAL A 53 -6.30 8.96 -5.45
N PHE A 54 -5.89 10.07 -6.05
CA PHE A 54 -6.56 11.37 -5.95
C PHE A 54 -7.38 11.60 -7.22
N GLN A 55 -8.70 11.52 -7.10
CA GLN A 55 -9.63 11.71 -8.21
C GLN A 55 -10.33 13.06 -8.11
N TYR A 56 -10.29 13.83 -9.20
CA TYR A 56 -10.90 15.15 -9.29
C TYR A 56 -10.99 15.60 -10.75
N PRO A 57 -11.90 16.54 -11.11
CA PRO A 57 -11.93 17.08 -12.47
C PRO A 57 -10.59 17.77 -12.82
N ALA A 58 -9.93 17.36 -13.89
CA ALA A 58 -8.65 17.95 -14.30
C ALA A 58 -8.77 19.49 -14.42
N GLY A 59 -7.80 20.21 -13.87
CA GLY A 59 -7.79 21.68 -13.82
C GLY A 59 -8.57 22.32 -12.65
N SER A 60 -9.39 21.57 -11.91
CA SER A 60 -10.10 22.09 -10.72
C SER A 60 -9.28 22.02 -9.43
N HIS A 61 -8.44 21.00 -9.30
CA HIS A 61 -7.57 20.77 -8.17
C HIS A 61 -6.18 20.33 -8.65
N ASN A 62 -5.26 20.18 -7.70
CA ASN A 62 -3.97 19.57 -7.88
C ASN A 62 -3.54 18.89 -6.58
N VAL A 63 -2.47 18.12 -6.63
CA VAL A 63 -1.92 17.42 -5.47
C VAL A 63 -0.44 17.76 -5.35
N PHE A 64 -0.08 18.36 -4.21
CA PHE A 64 1.30 18.51 -3.79
C PHE A 64 1.60 17.56 -2.64
N LYS A 65 2.77 16.92 -2.68
CA LYS A 65 3.36 16.30 -1.50
C LYS A 65 4.26 17.32 -0.81
N VAL A 66 4.02 17.58 0.47
CA VAL A 66 4.72 18.63 1.22
C VAL A 66 5.27 18.12 2.55
N ASN A 67 6.02 18.96 3.27
CA ASN A 67 6.44 18.68 4.64
C ASN A 67 5.35 19.13 5.66
N GLY A 68 5.58 18.86 6.95
CA GLY A 68 4.61 19.18 8.01
C GLY A 68 4.37 20.68 8.20
N THR A 69 5.39 21.53 8.04
CA THR A 69 5.27 22.99 8.18
C THR A 69 4.45 23.57 7.03
N ASP A 70 4.77 23.18 5.80
CA ASP A 70 4.06 23.62 4.60
C ASP A 70 2.61 23.12 4.60
N PHE A 71 2.39 21.90 5.10
CA PHE A 71 1.05 21.40 5.33
C PHE A 71 0.27 22.26 6.32
N GLN A 72 0.85 22.58 7.49
CA GLN A 72 0.17 23.38 8.52
C GLN A 72 -0.21 24.76 7.99
N ASN A 73 0.71 25.41 7.30
CA ASN A 73 0.58 26.79 6.81
C ASN A 73 0.02 26.88 5.38
N CYS A 74 -0.30 25.76 4.74
CA CYS A 74 -0.72 25.69 3.34
C CYS A 74 0.24 26.41 2.37
N ILE A 75 1.55 26.23 2.59
CA ILE A 75 2.58 26.78 1.71
C ILE A 75 2.61 25.94 0.43
N VAL A 76 2.36 26.58 -0.71
CA VAL A 76 2.24 25.92 -2.01
C VAL A 76 3.59 25.96 -2.74
N PRO A 77 4.17 24.79 -3.09
CA PRO A 77 5.37 24.71 -3.92
C PRO A 77 5.15 25.22 -5.36
N PRO A 78 6.21 25.38 -6.17
CA PRO A 78 6.09 25.69 -7.59
C PRO A 78 5.19 24.70 -8.35
N LEU A 79 4.36 25.19 -9.28
CA LEU A 79 3.40 24.36 -10.02
C LEU A 79 4.04 23.19 -10.81
N SER A 80 5.33 23.26 -11.14
CA SER A 80 6.06 22.16 -11.79
C SER A 80 6.17 20.90 -10.93
N GLU A 81 5.95 21.00 -9.62
CA GLU A 81 5.96 19.88 -8.68
C GLU A 81 4.56 19.30 -8.42
N ALA A 82 3.52 19.91 -9.00
CA ALA A 82 2.15 19.47 -8.81
C ALA A 82 1.81 18.26 -9.68
N LEU A 83 1.04 17.32 -9.11
CA LEU A 83 0.26 16.38 -9.91
C LEU A 83 -1.07 17.02 -10.29
N THR A 84 -1.46 16.90 -11.55
CA THR A 84 -2.55 17.70 -12.15
C THR A 84 -3.47 16.90 -13.08
N SER A 85 -3.31 15.57 -13.14
CA SER A 85 -4.03 14.75 -14.14
C SER A 85 -5.52 14.59 -13.85
N GLY A 86 -5.97 14.83 -12.62
CA GLY A 86 -7.32 14.50 -12.15
C GLY A 86 -7.52 13.04 -11.74
N ASN A 87 -6.51 12.19 -11.92
CA ASN A 87 -6.48 10.82 -11.41
C ASN A 87 -5.04 10.44 -11.01
N ASP A 88 -4.50 11.17 -10.04
CA ASP A 88 -3.10 11.05 -9.66
C ASP A 88 -2.90 9.92 -8.65
N THR A 89 -1.94 9.03 -8.95
CA THR A 89 -1.61 7.90 -8.07
C THR A 89 -0.26 8.12 -7.41
N ILE A 90 -0.22 8.02 -6.08
CA ILE A 90 1.00 8.12 -5.28
C ILE A 90 1.25 6.80 -4.57
N VAL A 91 2.39 6.15 -4.86
CA VAL A 91 2.85 4.97 -4.13
C VAL A 91 3.47 5.39 -2.80
N LEU A 92 3.03 4.77 -1.71
CA LEU A 92 3.57 4.96 -0.37
C LEU A 92 4.87 4.18 -0.23
N ALA A 93 5.96 4.74 -0.74
CA ALA A 93 7.25 4.03 -0.83
C ALA A 93 8.03 3.93 0.49
N THR A 94 7.75 4.79 1.47
CA THR A 94 8.53 4.85 2.72
C THR A 94 7.61 5.02 3.94
N PRO A 95 8.01 4.49 5.12
CA PRO A 95 7.28 4.71 6.35
C PRO A 95 7.23 6.19 6.77
N GLY A 96 6.46 6.47 7.81
CA GLY A 96 6.35 7.77 8.45
C GLY A 96 5.21 8.63 7.91
N ARG A 97 5.12 9.86 8.43
CA ARG A 97 4.07 10.80 8.06
C ARG A 97 4.24 11.27 6.61
N LYS A 98 3.12 11.38 5.90
CA LYS A 98 3.04 11.94 4.54
C LYS A 98 1.95 13.01 4.53
N TRP A 99 2.24 14.15 3.93
CA TRP A 99 1.34 15.29 3.88
C TRP A 99 1.06 15.67 2.43
N TYR A 100 -0.21 15.95 2.15
CA TYR A 100 -0.71 16.30 0.84
C TYR A 100 -1.65 17.50 0.93
N ILE A 101 -1.56 18.41 -0.03
CA ILE A 101 -2.40 19.62 -0.10
C ILE A 101 -2.85 19.89 -1.53
N CYS A 102 -3.97 20.59 -1.69
CA CYS A 102 -4.30 21.28 -2.93
C CYS A 102 -3.80 22.73 -2.87
N GLY A 103 -3.03 23.15 -3.87
CA GLY A 103 -2.46 24.49 -3.97
C GLY A 103 -3.27 25.47 -4.83
N VAL A 104 -4.50 25.12 -5.22
CA VAL A 104 -5.37 26.01 -6.00
C VAL A 104 -6.04 27.02 -5.06
N GLY A 105 -5.69 28.30 -5.19
CA GLY A 105 -6.29 29.39 -4.40
C GLY A 105 -6.33 29.09 -2.90
N GLU A 106 -7.50 29.26 -2.28
CA GLU A 106 -7.72 29.04 -0.84
C GLU A 106 -8.18 27.60 -0.49
N HIS A 107 -8.03 26.64 -1.41
CA HIS A 107 -8.53 25.27 -1.21
C HIS A 107 -7.92 24.57 0.01
N CYS A 108 -6.62 24.74 0.26
CA CYS A 108 -5.98 24.16 1.46
C CYS A 108 -6.34 24.94 2.74
N ALA A 109 -6.20 26.26 2.74
CA ALA A 109 -6.24 27.07 3.95
C ALA A 109 -7.67 27.26 4.48
N VAL A 110 -8.61 27.53 3.58
CA VAL A 110 -10.03 27.76 3.92
C VAL A 110 -10.85 26.52 3.61
N GLY A 111 -10.65 25.92 2.44
CA GLY A 111 -11.40 24.74 2.00
C GLY A 111 -10.99 23.44 2.69
N GLY A 112 -9.93 23.42 3.51
CA GLY A 112 -9.48 22.22 4.22
C GLY A 112 -9.05 21.06 3.32
N GLN A 113 -8.74 21.32 2.04
CA GLN A 113 -8.34 20.28 1.07
C GLN A 113 -6.88 19.86 1.29
N LYS A 114 -6.68 19.09 2.37
CA LYS A 114 -5.38 18.64 2.85
C LYS A 114 -5.51 17.30 3.59
N LEU A 115 -4.58 16.39 3.34
CA LEU A 115 -4.53 15.06 3.95
C LEU A 115 -3.17 14.85 4.63
N VAL A 116 -3.19 14.24 5.81
CA VAL A 116 -1.99 13.69 6.43
C VAL A 116 -2.29 12.27 6.87
N ILE A 117 -1.35 11.38 6.57
CA ILE A 117 -1.42 9.97 6.97
C ILE A 117 -0.11 9.55 7.62
N THR A 118 -0.14 8.44 8.34
CA THR A 118 1.05 7.76 8.85
C THR A 118 1.18 6.42 8.16
N VAL A 119 2.29 6.24 7.45
CA VAL A 119 2.59 4.99 6.74
C VAL A 119 3.42 4.09 7.65
N GLN A 120 2.95 2.88 7.91
CA GLN A 120 3.71 1.87 8.62
C GLN A 120 4.74 1.21 7.70
N SER A 121 5.82 0.70 8.28
CA SER A 121 6.72 -0.20 7.54
C SER A 121 5.93 -1.38 6.99
N GLY A 122 6.32 -1.83 5.79
CA GLY A 122 5.84 -3.10 5.26
C GLY A 122 6.12 -4.21 6.27
N TRP A 123 5.32 -5.28 6.23
CA TRP A 123 5.62 -6.49 7.00
C TRP A 123 6.97 -7.02 6.49
N MET A 124 8.06 -6.67 7.17
CA MET A 124 9.23 -7.52 7.13
C MET A 124 8.78 -8.86 7.71
N ALA A 125 8.96 -9.94 6.95
CA ALA A 125 8.96 -11.27 7.55
C ALA A 125 9.88 -11.23 8.78
N PRO A 126 9.59 -11.95 9.87
CA PRO A 126 10.45 -11.96 11.04
C PRO A 126 11.89 -12.25 10.60
N SER A 127 12.78 -11.26 10.71
CA SER A 127 14.20 -11.46 10.48
C SER A 127 14.67 -12.40 11.59
N ILE A 128 15.05 -13.62 11.21
CA ILE A 128 15.79 -14.51 12.12
C ILE A 128 17.02 -13.72 12.57
N ALA A 129 17.18 -13.56 13.88
CA ALA A 129 18.25 -12.77 14.48
C ALA A 129 19.63 -13.15 13.89
N PRO A 130 20.56 -12.20 13.70
CA PRO A 130 21.81 -12.49 13.02
C PRO A 130 22.71 -13.36 13.90
N SER A 131 23.05 -14.55 13.41
CA SER A 131 24.25 -15.27 13.84
C SER A 131 25.46 -14.56 13.23
N PHE A 132 26.44 -14.22 14.07
CA PHE A 132 27.69 -13.57 13.68
C PHE A 132 28.45 -14.39 12.62
N GLY A 133 28.75 -13.80 11.46
CA GLY A 133 29.64 -14.38 10.44
C GLY A 133 29.90 -13.42 9.26
N PRO A 134 31.10 -13.41 8.64
CA PRO A 134 31.58 -12.27 7.86
C PRO A 134 30.98 -12.18 6.45
N SER A 135 30.93 -10.92 6.00
CA SER A 135 30.39 -10.40 4.75
C SER A 135 30.82 -11.18 3.50
N HIS A 136 29.84 -11.61 2.70
CA HIS A 136 29.97 -11.78 1.26
C HIS A 136 28.79 -11.10 0.58
N THR A 137 29.10 -10.00 -0.12
CA THR A 137 28.22 -9.31 -1.06
C THR A 137 27.84 -10.20 -2.22
N MET A 138 26.55 -10.31 -2.57
CA MET A 138 26.08 -10.66 -3.92
C MET A 138 24.59 -10.25 -4.12
N PRO A 139 24.12 -10.10 -5.38
CA PRO A 139 23.10 -9.13 -5.78
C PRO A 139 21.67 -9.63 -5.57
N TYR A 140 20.77 -8.72 -5.19
CA TYR A 140 19.34 -8.97 -5.17
C TYR A 140 18.78 -8.94 -6.60
N THR A 141 18.50 -10.10 -7.15
CA THR A 141 17.54 -10.27 -8.25
C THR A 141 16.34 -11.00 -7.68
N SER A 142 15.28 -10.27 -7.34
CA SER A 142 14.04 -10.85 -6.84
C SER A 142 13.15 -11.27 -8.00
N SER A 143 13.21 -12.55 -8.36
CA SER A 143 12.27 -13.22 -9.28
C SER A 143 11.50 -14.37 -8.59
N ALA A 144 11.58 -14.47 -7.26
CA ALA A 144 11.01 -15.58 -6.51
C ALA A 144 9.46 -15.57 -6.46
N ASN A 145 8.82 -14.41 -6.64
CA ASN A 145 7.35 -14.32 -6.54
C ASN A 145 6.63 -15.11 -7.65
N GLY A 146 7.21 -15.23 -8.85
CA GLY A 146 6.60 -15.98 -9.96
C GLY A 146 6.76 -17.50 -9.84
N ILE A 147 7.84 -17.98 -9.20
CA ILE A 147 8.12 -19.41 -9.05
C ILE A 147 7.23 -20.02 -7.97
N ILE A 148 6.98 -19.28 -6.89
CA ILE A 148 6.19 -19.76 -5.74
C ILE A 148 4.71 -19.92 -6.10
N VAL A 149 4.13 -18.98 -6.84
CA VAL A 149 2.73 -19.10 -7.31
C VAL A 149 2.53 -20.26 -8.27
N ASN A 150 3.51 -20.51 -9.14
CA ASN A 150 3.43 -21.60 -10.11
C ASN A 150 3.56 -22.97 -9.44
N LEU A 151 4.49 -23.11 -8.48
CA LEU A 151 4.64 -24.34 -7.71
C LEU A 151 3.40 -24.62 -6.86
N PHE A 152 2.78 -23.60 -6.27
CA PHE A 152 1.52 -23.76 -5.51
C PHE A 152 0.36 -24.20 -6.41
N HIS A 153 0.22 -23.63 -7.61
CA HIS A 153 -0.79 -24.08 -8.57
C HIS A 153 -0.57 -25.54 -8.99
N ILE A 154 0.68 -25.93 -9.27
CA ILE A 154 1.03 -27.31 -9.65
C ILE A 154 0.68 -28.28 -8.50
N VAL A 155 1.00 -27.91 -7.25
CA VAL A 155 0.70 -28.74 -6.07
C VAL A 155 -0.81 -28.84 -5.82
N MET A 156 -1.57 -27.76 -6.01
CA MET A 156 -3.03 -27.77 -5.90
C MET A 156 -3.70 -28.63 -6.98
N VAL A 157 -3.26 -28.53 -8.24
CA VAL A 157 -3.79 -29.34 -9.35
C VAL A 157 -3.44 -30.81 -9.17
N ALA A 158 -2.22 -31.12 -8.73
CA ALA A 158 -1.81 -32.49 -8.41
C ALA A 158 -2.62 -33.06 -7.24
N PHE A 159 -2.91 -32.27 -6.20
CA PHE A 159 -3.72 -32.69 -5.07
C PHE A 159 -5.17 -32.96 -5.46
N VAL A 160 -5.79 -32.09 -6.27
CA VAL A 160 -7.13 -32.36 -6.82
C VAL A 160 -7.11 -33.65 -7.65
N ALA A 161 -6.13 -33.84 -8.53
CA ALA A 161 -6.02 -35.08 -9.32
C ALA A 161 -5.89 -36.33 -8.43
N ILE A 162 -5.07 -36.28 -7.37
CA ILE A 162 -4.89 -37.40 -6.43
C ILE A 162 -6.20 -37.68 -5.66
N VAL A 163 -6.92 -36.65 -5.20
CA VAL A 163 -8.21 -36.82 -4.53
C VAL A 163 -9.26 -37.44 -5.47
N TRP A 164 -9.25 -37.10 -6.76
CA TRP A 164 -10.13 -37.70 -7.76
C TRP A 164 -9.74 -39.14 -8.13
N ILE A 165 -8.45 -39.50 -8.08
CA ILE A 165 -7.95 -40.84 -8.40
C ILE A 165 -8.14 -41.83 -7.25
N PHE A 166 -8.00 -41.37 -6.00
CA PHE A 166 -8.04 -42.23 -4.81
C PHE A 166 -9.31 -42.05 -3.97
N GLY A 167 -10.23 -41.17 -4.39
CA GLY A 167 -11.48 -40.83 -3.69
C GLY A 167 -12.76 -41.27 -4.40
N ALA A 168 -12.67 -42.25 -5.31
CA ALA A 168 -13.82 -43.00 -5.84
C ALA A 168 -13.85 -44.41 -5.25
#